data_AF-A0A7X8BGQ8-F1
#
_entry.id   AF-A0A7X8BGQ8-F1
#
_cell.length_a   1.000
_cell.length_b   1.000
_cell.length_c   1.000
_cell.angle_alpha   90.00
_cell.angle_beta   90.00
_cell.angle_gamma   90.00
#
_symmetry.space_group_name_H-M   'P 1'
#
loop_
_entity.id
_entity.type
_entity.pdbx_description
1 polymer ?
#
loop_
_entity_poly.entity_id
_entity_poly.type
_entity_poly.pdbx_seq_one_letter_code
_entity_poly.pdbx_strand_id
1 'polypeptide(L)'
;VIDSSGGFYRSPVDARYRSNMNIVFRLPTEELEKKFIDEAKAAGMIGLKGHRSVGGCRASLYNAMTLEGAEALAAFMKEFAAKNG
;
A
#
# COMPACT_ATOMS: atom_id res chain seq x y z
N VAL A 1 1.27 -9.68 1.61
CA VAL A 1 0.03 -8.90 1.86
C VAL A 1 -0.77 -8.71 0.59
N ILE A 2 -0.21 -8.09 -0.46
CA ILE A 2 -0.96 -7.76 -1.69
C ILE A 2 -1.54 -9.02 -2.36
N ASP A 3 -0.71 -9.99 -2.73
CA ASP A 3 -1.20 -11.20 -3.43
C ASP A 3 -2.07 -12.11 -2.56
N SER A 4 -1.88 -12.03 -1.23
CA SER A 4 -2.64 -12.80 -0.24
C SER A 4 -3.93 -12.10 0.21
N SER A 5 -4.33 -11.01 -0.44
CA SER A 5 -5.46 -10.16 0.02
C SER A 5 -6.82 -10.56 -0.57
N GLY A 6 -6.91 -11.70 -1.25
CA GLY A 6 -8.15 -12.11 -1.93
C GLY A 6 -8.59 -11.15 -3.05
N GLY A 7 -7.67 -10.34 -3.58
CA GLY A 7 -7.94 -9.36 -4.64
C GLY A 7 -8.37 -7.98 -4.15
N PHE A 8 -8.36 -7.73 -2.84
CA PHE A 8 -8.59 -6.40 -2.26
C PHE A 8 -7.50 -5.42 -2.70
N TYR A 9 -6.23 -5.80 -2.56
CA TYR A 9 -5.10 -5.04 -3.11
C TYR A 9 -4.67 -5.64 -4.45
N ARG A 10 -4.42 -4.77 -5.44
CA ARG A 10 -3.98 -5.20 -6.77
C ARG A 10 -2.77 -4.41 -7.21
N SER A 11 -1.70 -5.09 -7.62
CA SER A 11 -0.58 -4.40 -8.26
C SER A 11 -0.84 -4.30 -9.76
N PRO A 12 -0.67 -3.12 -10.39
CA PRO A 12 -0.75 -2.98 -11.84
C PRO A 12 0.48 -3.57 -12.58
N VAL A 13 1.47 -4.06 -11.84
CA VAL A 13 2.72 -4.61 -12.38
C VAL A 13 2.71 -6.14 -12.30
N ASP A 14 3.06 -6.79 -13.42
CA ASP A 14 3.27 -8.25 -13.48
C ASP A 14 4.27 -8.66 -12.39
N ALA A 15 3.96 -9.75 -11.69
CA ALA A 15 4.73 -10.24 -10.55
C ALA A 15 6.24 -10.35 -10.81
N ARG A 16 6.63 -10.70 -12.03
CA ARG A 16 8.04 -10.88 -12.43
C ARG A 16 8.84 -9.57 -12.50
N TYR A 17 8.16 -8.42 -12.59
CA TYR A 17 8.77 -7.11 -12.75
C TYR A 17 8.52 -6.17 -11.56
N ARG A 18 7.98 -6.69 -10.45
CA ARG A 18 7.70 -5.87 -9.27
C ARG A 18 9.00 -5.42 -8.60
N SER A 19 9.06 -4.13 -8.28
CA SER A 19 10.17 -3.55 -7.55
C SER A 19 10.09 -3.90 -6.07
N ASN A 20 11.22 -4.31 -5.49
CA ASN A 20 11.38 -4.45 -4.04
C ASN A 20 11.49 -3.09 -3.33
N MET A 21 11.75 -2.02 -4.07
CA MET A 21 11.98 -0.66 -3.54
C MET A 21 10.75 0.22 -3.65
N ASN A 22 10.01 0.15 -4.76
CA ASN A 22 8.83 0.98 -5.01
C ASN A 22 7.63 0.10 -5.32
N ILE A 23 6.90 -0.28 -4.27
CA ILE A 23 5.77 -1.17 -4.37
C ILE A 23 4.52 -0.35 -4.65
N VAL A 24 3.96 -0.52 -5.86
CA VAL A 24 2.72 0.15 -6.27
C VAL A 24 1.53 -0.81 -6.20
N PHE A 25 0.42 -0.31 -5.68
CA PHE A 25 -0.81 -1.06 -5.56
C PHE A 25 -2.05 -0.15 -5.61
N ARG A 26 -3.17 -0.74 -6.02
CA ARG A 26 -4.49 -0.13 -6.09
C ARG A 26 -5.41 -0.83 -5.08
N LEU A 27 -6.39 -0.09 -4.59
CA LEU A 27 -7.51 -0.64 -3.82
C LEU A 27 -8.72 -0.81 -4.76
N PRO A 28 -9.84 -1.42 -4.31
CA PRO A 28 -10.98 -1.67 -5.19
C PRO A 28 -11.59 -0.39 -5.78
N THR A 29 -11.53 0.74 -5.06
CA THR A 29 -12.02 2.04 -5.52
C THR A 29 -11.12 3.19 -5.06
N GLU A 30 -11.18 4.34 -5.73
CA GLU A 30 -10.37 5.52 -5.38
C GLU A 30 -10.77 6.14 -4.03
N GLU A 31 -12.03 5.98 -3.61
CA GLU A 31 -12.49 6.40 -2.28
C GLU A 31 -11.78 5.60 -1.18
N LEU A 32 -11.61 4.28 -1.39
CA LEU A 32 -10.85 3.44 -0.49
C LEU A 32 -9.36 3.78 -0.51
N GLU A 33 -8.78 4.13 -1.67
CA GLU A 33 -7.40 4.62 -1.74
C GLU A 33 -7.23 5.91 -0.92
N LYS A 34 -8.16 6.85 -1.04
CA LYS A 34 -8.15 8.09 -0.24
C LYS A 34 -8.27 7.77 1.25
N LYS A 35 -9.23 6.92 1.64
CA LYS A 35 -9.42 6.50 3.04
C LYS A 35 -8.16 5.83 3.60
N PHE A 36 -7.54 4.94 2.84
CA PHE A 36 -6.29 4.27 3.21
C PHE A 36 -5.17 5.27 3.46
N ILE A 37 -4.98 6.26 2.57
CA ILE A 37 -3.95 7.29 2.72
C ILE A 37 -4.20 8.16 3.96
N ASP A 38 -5.45 8.55 4.20
CA ASP A 38 -5.83 9.39 5.34
C ASP A 38 -5.64 8.65 6.68
N GLU A 39 -6.06 7.38 6.76
CA GLU A 39 -5.87 6.53 7.95
C GLU A 39 -4.40 6.19 8.19
N ALA A 40 -3.65 5.86 7.14
CA ALA A 40 -2.22 5.58 7.26
C ALA A 40 -1.46 6.81 7.76
N LYS A 41 -1.81 8.01 7.26
CA LYS A 41 -1.25 9.27 7.73
C LYS A 41 -1.56 9.51 9.22
N ALA A 42 -2.79 9.20 9.67
CA ALA A 42 -3.15 9.28 11.08
C ALA A 42 -2.37 8.29 11.95
N ALA A 43 -1.98 7.14 11.40
CA ALA A 43 -1.09 6.16 12.03
C ALA A 43 0.41 6.50 11.91
N GLY A 44 0.77 7.69 11.42
CA GLY A 44 2.15 8.13 11.25
C GLY A 44 2.87 7.58 10.01
N MET A 45 2.18 6.82 9.16
CA MET A 45 2.71 6.27 7.91
C MET A 45 2.50 7.28 6.77
N ILE A 46 3.51 8.12 6.54
CA ILE A 46 3.45 9.19 5.53
C ILE A 46 4.06 8.76 4.19
N GLY A 47 3.71 9.48 3.11
CA GLY A 47 4.33 9.29 1.79
C GLY A 47 3.76 8.13 0.96
N LEU A 48 2.62 7.56 1.35
CA LEU A 48 1.99 6.41 0.69
C LEU A 48 1.15 6.76 -0.54
N LYS A 49 0.89 8.05 -0.80
CA LYS A 49 0.12 8.48 -1.97
C LYS A 49 0.89 8.15 -3.26
N GLY A 50 0.22 7.46 -4.18
CA GLY A 50 0.76 7.11 -5.49
C GLY A 50 1.06 8.35 -6.36
N HIS A 51 1.75 8.12 -7.47
CA HIS A 51 2.09 9.20 -8.38
C HIS A 51 0.84 9.73 -9.11
N ARG A 52 0.76 11.06 -9.30
CA ARG A 52 -0.43 11.74 -9.84
C ARG A 52 -0.94 11.19 -11.18
N SER A 53 -0.06 10.61 -12.00
CA SER A 53 -0.41 10.08 -13.33
C SER A 53 -1.05 8.69 -13.29
N VAL A 54 -0.91 7.95 -12.18
CA VAL A 54 -1.36 6.55 -12.06
C VAL A 54 -2.33 6.33 -10.90
N GLY A 55 -2.45 7.29 -9.98
CA GLY A 55 -3.28 7.16 -8.78
C GLY A 55 -2.75 6.11 -7.81
N GLY A 56 -3.62 5.54 -6.98
CA GLY A 56 -3.26 4.44 -6.10
C GLY A 56 -2.36 4.81 -4.94
N CYS A 57 -1.70 3.77 -4.43
CA CYS A 57 -0.76 3.83 -3.33
C CYS A 57 0.63 3.39 -3.79
N ARG A 58 1.66 3.94 -3.16
CA ARG A 58 3.05 3.57 -3.36
C ARG A 58 3.78 3.50 -2.03
N ALA A 59 4.30 2.34 -1.69
CA ALA A 59 5.22 2.16 -0.57
C ALA A 59 6.67 2.18 -1.08
N SER A 60 7.48 3.12 -0.57
CA SER A 60 8.89 3.24 -0.95
C SER A 60 9.78 2.74 0.20
N LEU A 61 10.46 1.61 -0.02
CA LEU A 61 11.25 0.90 0.97
C LEU A 61 12.76 1.04 0.66
N TYR A 62 13.24 2.29 0.63
CA TYR A 62 14.67 2.56 0.44
C TYR A 62 15.49 2.11 1.65
N ASN A 63 16.83 2.14 1.54
CA ASN A 63 17.75 1.63 2.56
C ASN A 63 17.53 2.19 3.98
N ALA A 64 16.99 3.42 4.11
CA ALA A 64 16.71 4.03 5.41
C ALA A 64 15.37 3.57 6.03
N MET A 65 14.55 2.83 5.27
CA MET A 65 13.32 2.23 5.79
C MET A 65 13.65 1.02 6.63
N THR A 66 13.14 0.98 7.85
CA THR A 66 13.38 -0.13 8.78
C THR A 66 12.44 -1.30 8.47
N LEU A 67 12.84 -2.51 8.90
CA LEU A 67 12.00 -3.69 8.79
C LEU A 67 10.70 -3.50 9.59
N GLU A 68 10.80 -2.95 10.79
CA GLU A 68 9.67 -2.69 11.68
C GLU A 68 8.67 -1.72 11.02
N GLY A 69 9.15 -0.72 10.27
CA GLY A 69 8.30 0.19 9.51
C GLY A 69 7.55 -0.52 8.38
N ALA A 70 8.22 -1.43 7.66
CA ALA A 70 7.59 -2.25 6.63
C ALA A 70 6.58 -3.25 7.21
N GLU A 71 6.88 -3.83 8.37
CA GLU A 71 5.97 -4.74 9.10
C GLU A 71 4.74 -4.00 9.65
N ALA A 72 4.93 -2.79 10.20
CA ALA A 72 3.83 -1.93 10.65
C ALA A 72 2.89 -1.60 9.48
N LEU A 73 3.44 -1.22 8.32
CA LEU A 73 2.65 -1.01 7.11
C LEU A 73 1.91 -2.29 6.69
N ALA A 74 2.58 -3.44 6.71
CA ALA A 74 1.96 -4.72 6.38
C ALA A 74 0.81 -5.10 7.32
N ALA A 75 0.95 -4.82 8.62
CA ALA A 75 -0.08 -5.03 9.63
C ALA A 75 -1.28 -4.09 9.40
N PHE A 76 -1.01 -2.79 9.22
CA PHE A 76 -2.04 -1.81 8.89
C PHE A 76 -2.83 -2.19 7.63
N MET A 77 -2.14 -2.63 6.56
CA MET A 77 -2.81 -3.09 5.34
C MET A 77 -3.74 -4.29 5.59
N LYS A 78 -3.33 -5.26 6.42
CA LYS A 78 -4.20 -6.40 6.75
C LYS A 78 -5.44 -5.96 7.52
N GLU A 79 -5.26 -5.09 8.52
CA GLU A 79 -6.37 -4.56 9.33
C GLU A 79 -7.32 -3.70 8.49
N PHE A 80 -6.78 -2.84 7.64
CA PHE A 80 -7.58 -2.01 6.75
C PHE A 80 -8.44 -2.86 5.81
N ALA A 81 -7.85 -3.89 5.18
CA ALA A 81 -8.60 -4.81 4.33
C ALA A 81 -9.67 -5.58 5.11
N ALA A 82 -9.38 -6.02 6.34
CA ALA A 82 -10.38 -6.71 7.17
C ALA A 82 -11.58 -5.82 7.56
N LYS A 83 -11.36 -4.51 7.71
CA LYS A 83 -12.42 -3.54 8.06
C LYS A 83 -13.23 -3.04 6.87
N ASN A 84 -12.70 -3.13 5.65
CA ASN A 84 -13.25 -2.46 4.47
C ASN A 84 -13.46 -3.40 3.26
N GLY A 85 -13.11 -4.68 3.39
CA GLY A 85 -13.22 -5.71 2.35
C GLY A 85 -14.48 -6.56 2.46
#